data_AF-A0A926EY97-F1
#
_entry.id   AF-A0A926EY97-F1
#
_cell.length_a   1.000
_cell.length_b   1.000
_cell.length_c   1.000
_cell.angle_alpha   90.00
_cell.angle_beta   90.00
_cell.angle_gamma   90.00
#
_symmetry.space_group_name_H-M   'P 1'
#
loop_
_entity.id
_entity.type
_entity.pdbx_description
1 polymer ?
#
loop_
_entity_poly.entity_id
_entity_poly.type
_entity_poly.pdbx_seq_one_letter_code
_entity_poly.pdbx_strand_id
1 'polypeptide(L)'
;MDYLFQKVSYLQGLADGLDVDESTKEGKLLVNIIDTLEEFADVLDELLDEHADLEEYVNYIDEDLADLEDEIYEYDDEYDDYDDDDFDFDEFMECCDDEDCCCNAEEDEE
;
A
#
# COMPACT_ATOMS: atom_id res chain seq x y z
N MET A 1 11.98 13.30 12.84
CA MET A 1 12.05 14.24 11.70
C MET A 1 12.97 15.45 11.93
N ASP A 2 13.72 15.48 13.05
CA ASP A 2 14.50 16.63 13.53
C ASP A 2 15.49 17.23 12.52
N TYR A 3 15.98 16.44 11.58
CA TYR A 3 16.92 16.90 10.57
C TYR A 3 16.33 17.98 9.65
N LEU A 4 15.05 17.84 9.26
CA LEU A 4 14.42 18.80 8.36
C LEU A 4 14.12 20.10 9.11
N PHE A 5 13.56 20.01 10.32
CA PHE A 5 13.39 21.16 11.22
C PHE A 5 14.70 21.89 11.49
N GLN A 6 15.77 21.16 11.84
CA GLN A 6 17.09 21.77 12.07
C GLN A 6 17.61 22.53 10.84
N LYS A 7 17.34 22.01 9.63
CA LYS A 7 17.70 22.69 8.39
C LYS A 7 16.86 23.96 8.16
N VAL A 8 15.55 23.91 8.38
CA VAL A 8 14.69 25.08 8.25
C VAL A 8 15.07 26.13 9.29
N SER A 9 15.25 25.76 10.56
CA SER A 9 15.73 26.68 11.60
C SER A 9 17.10 27.27 11.31
N TYR A 10 18.01 26.51 10.68
CA TYR A 10 19.29 27.03 10.21
C TYR A 10 19.11 28.07 9.10
N LEU A 11 18.18 27.86 8.16
CA LEU A 11 17.85 28.83 7.11
C LEU A 11 17.22 30.10 7.70
N GLN A 12 16.34 29.97 8.69
CA GLN A 12 15.79 31.10 9.45
C GLN A 12 16.91 31.93 10.08
N GLY A 13 17.80 31.28 10.84
CA GLY A 13 18.93 31.96 11.49
C GLY A 13 19.92 32.57 10.49
N LEU A 14 20.08 31.97 9.31
CA LEU A 14 20.88 32.54 8.23
C LEU A 14 20.21 33.78 7.61
N ALA A 15 18.89 33.75 7.43
CA ALA A 15 18.13 34.91 6.94
C ALA A 15 18.20 36.07 7.93
N ASP A 16 18.06 35.80 9.23
CA ASP A 16 18.23 36.78 10.31
C ASP A 16 19.67 37.33 10.32
N GLY A 17 20.67 36.46 10.19
CA GLY A 17 22.08 36.85 10.19
C GLY A 17 22.52 37.63 8.95
N LEU A 18 21.81 37.49 7.83
CA LEU A 18 22.01 38.27 6.60
C LEU A 18 21.26 39.61 6.61
N ASP A 19 20.46 39.88 7.65
CA ASP A 19 19.63 41.07 7.77
C ASP A 19 18.71 41.24 6.54
N VAL A 20 18.03 40.14 6.17
CA VAL A 20 17.12 40.10 5.02
C VAL A 20 16.02 41.14 5.20
N ASP A 21 16.04 42.16 4.34
CA ASP A 21 15.06 43.26 4.41
C ASP A 21 13.70 42.80 3.89
N GLU A 22 12.80 42.49 4.81
CA GLU A 22 11.40 42.15 4.57
C GLU A 22 10.58 43.29 3.93
N SER A 23 11.11 44.50 3.78
CA SER A 23 10.45 45.56 3.02
C SER A 23 10.60 45.38 1.50
N THR A 24 11.65 44.66 1.07
CA THR A 24 11.93 44.37 -0.34
C THR A 24 11.07 43.21 -0.85
N LYS A 25 10.88 43.12 -2.17
CA LYS A 25 10.09 42.03 -2.76
C LYS A 25 10.80 40.69 -2.59
N GLU A 26 12.12 40.72 -2.75
CA GLU A 26 13.02 39.58 -2.64
C GLU A 26 13.10 39.08 -1.20
N GLY A 27 13.22 39.98 -0.22
CA GLY A 27 13.24 39.61 1.21
C GLY A 27 11.92 38.99 1.66
N LYS A 28 10.77 39.56 1.26
CA LYS A 28 9.47 38.93 1.50
C LYS A 28 9.38 37.54 0.90
N LEU A 29 9.82 37.38 -0.35
CA LEU A 29 9.78 36.08 -1.01
C LEU A 29 10.64 35.06 -0.26
N LEU A 30 11.84 35.43 0.17
CA LEU A 30 12.74 34.53 0.91
C LEU A 30 12.14 34.10 2.26
N VAL A 31 11.60 35.03 3.03
CA VAL A 31 10.95 34.70 4.31
C VAL A 31 9.77 33.76 4.09
N ASN A 32 8.89 34.07 3.13
CA ASN A 32 7.74 33.20 2.83
C ASN A 32 8.18 31.79 2.36
N ILE A 33 9.30 31.67 1.63
CA ILE A 33 9.85 30.36 1.25
C ILE A 33 10.29 29.59 2.48
N ILE A 34 10.97 30.24 3.43
CA ILE A 34 11.43 29.59 4.67
C ILE A 34 10.23 29.16 5.51
N ASP A 35 9.24 30.02 5.70
CA ASP A 35 8.02 29.71 6.45
C ASP A 35 7.26 28.54 5.80
N THR A 36 7.14 28.55 4.47
CA THR A 36 6.55 27.43 3.73
C THR A 36 7.32 26.13 3.97
N LEU A 37 8.65 26.17 4.00
CA LEU A 37 9.48 24.99 4.28
C LEU A 37 9.30 24.47 5.71
N GLU A 38 8.98 25.34 6.67
CA GLU A 38 8.60 24.94 8.04
C GLU A 38 7.27 24.17 8.03
N GLU A 39 6.25 24.71 7.37
CA GLU A 39 4.96 24.02 7.20
C GLU A 39 5.11 22.67 6.48
N PHE A 40 6.00 22.58 5.47
CA PHE A 40 6.32 21.31 4.83
C PHE A 40 6.98 20.32 5.80
N ALA A 41 7.78 20.79 6.74
CA ALA A 41 8.40 19.92 7.74
C ALA A 41 7.37 19.37 8.73
N ASP A 42 6.43 20.21 9.18
CA ASP A 42 5.32 19.81 10.05
C ASP A 42 4.43 18.75 9.38
N VAL A 43 3.93 19.03 8.17
CA VAL A 43 3.04 18.10 7.44
C VAL A 43 3.72 16.77 7.14
N LEU A 44 5.04 16.80 6.85
CA LEU A 44 5.79 15.59 6.60
C LEU A 44 5.95 14.76 7.88
N ASP A 45 6.06 15.39 9.05
CA ASP A 45 6.13 14.71 10.35
C ASP A 45 4.80 14.00 10.66
N GLU A 46 3.68 14.72 10.53
CA GLU A 46 2.34 14.15 10.67
C GLU A 46 2.12 12.96 9.71
N LEU A 47 2.56 13.08 8.45
CA LEU A 47 2.44 12.01 7.47
C LEU A 47 3.27 10.77 7.85
N LEU A 48 4.45 10.94 8.46
CA LEU A 48 5.26 9.79 8.90
C LEU A 48 4.59 9.07 10.07
N ASP A 49 3.97 9.81 10.99
CA ASP A 49 3.24 9.21 12.10
C ASP A 49 2.02 8.42 11.57
N GLU A 50 1.23 9.01 10.67
CA GLU A 50 0.12 8.29 10.02
C GLU A 50 0.59 7.06 9.23
N HIS A 51 1.76 7.13 8.59
CA HIS A 51 2.34 6.00 7.88
C HIS A 51 2.79 4.90 8.84
N ALA A 52 3.34 5.24 10.01
CA ALA A 52 3.70 4.27 11.03
C ALA A 52 2.46 3.55 11.58
N ASP A 53 1.37 4.27 11.80
CA ASP A 53 0.08 3.69 12.19
C ASP A 53 -0.43 2.73 11.10
N LEU A 54 -0.32 3.12 9.81
CA LEU A 54 -0.70 2.25 8.70
C LEU A 54 0.14 0.97 8.63
N GLU A 55 1.44 1.05 8.91
CA GLU A 55 2.32 -0.12 9.00
C GLU A 55 1.85 -1.09 10.10
N GLU A 56 1.42 -0.55 11.25
CA GLU A 56 0.82 -1.35 12.32
C GLU A 56 -0.49 -2.02 11.87
N TYR A 57 -1.38 -1.30 11.19
CA TYR A 57 -2.61 -1.88 10.61
C TYR A 57 -2.32 -2.99 9.62
N VAL A 58 -1.29 -2.84 8.78
CA VAL A 58 -0.89 -3.89 7.83
C VAL A 58 -0.40 -5.13 8.56
N ASN A 59 0.39 -4.97 9.63
CA ASN A 59 0.83 -6.10 10.45
C ASN A 59 -0.36 -6.82 11.10
N TYR A 60 -1.37 -6.09 11.60
CA TYR A 60 -2.57 -6.74 12.14
C TYR A 60 -3.34 -7.53 11.09
N ILE A 61 -3.45 -7.02 9.86
CA ILE A 61 -4.09 -7.75 8.77
C ILE A 61 -3.29 -9.01 8.42
N ASP A 62 -1.96 -8.94 8.41
CA ASP A 62 -1.09 -10.09 8.16
C ASP A 62 -1.28 -11.17 9.24
N GLU A 63 -1.32 -10.78 10.52
CA GLU A 63 -1.60 -11.68 11.64
C GLU A 63 -2.99 -12.31 11.53
N ASP A 64 -4.04 -11.52 11.29
CA ASP A 64 -5.41 -12.03 11.13
C ASP A 64 -5.52 -13.00 9.93
N LEU A 65 -4.79 -12.75 8.84
CA LEU A 65 -4.76 -13.64 7.68
C LEU A 65 -4.00 -14.93 7.96
N ALA A 66 -2.91 -14.88 8.72
CA ALA A 66 -2.18 -16.07 9.15
C ALA A 66 -3.05 -16.97 10.04
N ASP A 67 -3.82 -16.39 10.97
CA ASP A 67 -4.77 -17.16 11.79
C ASP A 67 -5.85 -17.85 10.94
N LEU A 68 -6.33 -17.19 9.88
CA LEU A 68 -7.28 -17.78 8.92
C LEU A 68 -6.64 -18.85 8.03
N GLU A 69 -5.37 -18.66 7.64
CA GLU A 69 -4.59 -19.65 6.91
C GLU A 69 -4.50 -20.94 7.73
N ASP A 70 -4.08 -20.83 9.00
CA ASP A 70 -4.01 -21.97 9.91
C ASP A 70 -5.39 -22.63 10.08
N GLU A 71 -6.48 -21.88 10.30
CA GLU A 71 -7.83 -22.48 10.44
C GLU A 71 -8.28 -23.23 9.18
N ILE A 72 -7.99 -22.73 7.98
CA ILE A 72 -8.46 -23.35 6.72
C ILE A 72 -7.57 -24.53 6.32
N TYR A 73 -6.25 -24.37 6.37
CA TYR A 73 -5.31 -25.40 5.91
C TYR A 73 -5.13 -26.53 6.94
N GLU A 74 -5.25 -26.27 8.25
CA GLU A 74 -5.27 -27.35 9.25
C GLU A 74 -6.55 -28.23 9.12
N TYR A 75 -7.66 -27.68 8.60
CA TYR A 75 -8.87 -28.47 8.32
C TYR A 75 -8.80 -29.26 7.00
N ASP A 76 -7.98 -28.83 6.02
CA ASP A 76 -7.84 -29.50 4.72
C ASP A 76 -6.88 -30.71 4.78
N ASP A 77 -5.90 -30.70 5.69
CA ASP A 77 -5.01 -31.84 5.96
C ASP A 77 -5.71 -33.04 6.66
N GLU A 78 -6.94 -32.87 7.16
CA GLU A 78 -7.79 -33.99 7.65
C GLU A 78 -8.70 -34.59 6.54
N TYR A 79 -8.72 -34.03 5.33
CA TYR A 79 -9.53 -34.49 4.19
C TYR A 79 -8.75 -35.23 3.09
N ASP A 80 -7.49 -35.59 3.36
CA ASP A 80 -6.61 -36.32 2.42
C ASP A 80 -6.74 -37.86 2.55
N ASP A 81 -7.94 -38.37 2.84
CA ASP A 81 -8.28 -39.81 2.81
C ASP A 81 -9.61 -40.07 2.08
N TYR A 82 -9.87 -39.30 1.01
CA TYR A 82 -10.83 -39.71 -0.01
C TYR A 82 -10.07 -40.31 -1.19
N ASP A 83 -9.96 -41.64 -1.12
CA ASP A 83 -9.54 -42.56 -2.18
C ASP A 83 -9.85 -42.01 -3.58
N ASP A 84 -8.77 -41.88 -4.35
CA ASP A 84 -8.67 -41.76 -5.79
C ASP A 84 -9.39 -42.92 -6.50
N ASP A 85 -10.70 -42.80 -6.76
CA ASP A 85 -11.40 -43.54 -7.83
C ASP A 85 -12.78 -42.88 -8.10
N ASP A 86 -13.00 -42.39 -9.32
CA ASP A 86 -14.28 -41.90 -9.92
C ASP A 86 -14.67 -40.40 -9.77
N PHE A 87 -13.74 -39.45 -9.91
CA PHE A 87 -14.12 -38.10 -10.40
C PHE A 87 -14.02 -38.06 -11.94
N ASP A 88 -15.10 -38.49 -12.60
CA ASP A 88 -15.32 -38.35 -14.04
C ASP A 88 -15.40 -36.85 -14.38
N PHE A 89 -14.30 -36.28 -14.88
CA PHE A 89 -14.18 -34.86 -15.23
C PHE A 89 -15.11 -34.43 -16.38
N ASP A 90 -15.84 -35.37 -16.98
CA ASP A 90 -16.75 -35.15 -18.11
C ASP A 90 -18.13 -34.56 -17.70
N GLU A 91 -18.46 -34.47 -16.40
CA GLU A 91 -19.75 -33.92 -15.93
C GLU A 91 -19.68 -32.46 -15.43
N PHE A 92 -18.52 -31.79 -15.49
CA PHE A 92 -18.41 -30.34 -15.29
C PHE A 92 -18.40 -29.56 -16.61
N MET A 93 -19.17 -30.03 -17.60
CA MET A 93 -19.48 -29.25 -18.80
C MET A 93 -20.98 -29.16 -19.03
N GLU A 94 -21.74 -28.96 -17.95
CA GLU A 94 -23.13 -28.50 -18.06
C GLU A 94 -23.17 -26.96 -18.05
N CYS A 95 -23.15 -26.42 -19.27
CA CYS A 95 -23.70 -25.13 -19.70
C CYS A 95 -23.20 -23.84 -19.01
N CYS A 96 -22.18 -23.25 -19.62
CA CYS A 96 -22.09 -21.79 -19.73
C CYS A 96 -23.38 -21.25 -20.37
N ASP A 97 -24.17 -20.48 -19.60
CA ASP A 97 -25.40 -19.81 -20.04
C ASP A 97 -25.11 -18.52 -20.85
N ASP A 98 -23.95 -18.46 -21.52
CA ASP A 98 -23.51 -17.35 -22.35
C ASP A 98 -23.43 -17.79 -23.82
N GLU A 99 -24.12 -17.06 -24.69
CA GLU A 99 -24.29 -17.29 -26.14
C GLU A 99 -22.99 -17.27 -26.98
N ASP A 100 -21.81 -17.30 -26.38
CA ASP A 100 -20.51 -17.15 -27.06
C ASP A 100 -19.43 -18.17 -26.66
N CYS A 101 -19.79 -19.30 -26.03
CA CYS A 101 -18.82 -20.35 -25.74
C CYS A 101 -18.56 -21.24 -26.98
N CYS A 102 -17.60 -20.82 -27.81
CA CYS A 102 -17.01 -21.62 -28.88
C CYS A 102 -16.29 -22.87 -28.32
N CYS A 103 -17.06 -23.92 -28.04
CA CYS A 103 -16.53 -25.28 -27.92
C CYS A 103 -16.12 -25.72 -29.33
N ASN A 104 -14.86 -25.46 -29.70
CA ASN A 104 -14.28 -26.04 -30.89
C ASN A 104 -14.21 -27.55 -30.68
N ALA A 105 -15.15 -28.25 -31.31
CA ALA A 105 -14.99 -29.63 -31.72
C ALA A 105 -13.71 -29.74 -32.56
N GLU A 106 -12.72 -30.44 -32.03
CA GLU A 106 -11.80 -31.19 -32.88
C GLU A 106 -11.99 -32.66 -32.52
N GLU A 107 -12.78 -33.30 -33.38
CA GLU A 107 -12.77 -34.74 -33.63
C GLU A 107 -11.32 -35.17 -33.85
N ASP A 108 -10.83 -36.14 -33.10
CA ASP A 108 -9.81 -37.05 -33.61
C ASP A 108 -10.35 -38.49 -33.48
N GLU A 109 -10.73 -38.98 -34.65
CA GLU A 109 -11.15 -40.34 -34.98
C GLU A 109 -10.04 -41.38 -34.68
N GLU A 110 -10.50 -42.63 -34.51
CA GLU A 110 -9.79 -43.94 -34.51
C GLU A 110 -8.28 -44.01 -34.81
#